data_AF-A0A103YDR6-F1
#
_entry.id   AF-A0A103YDR6-F1
#
_cell.length_a   1.000
_cell.length_b   1.000
_cell.length_c   1.000
_cell.angle_alpha   90.00
_cell.angle_beta   90.00
_cell.angle_gamma   90.00
#
_symmetry.space_group_name_H-M   'P 1'
#
loop_
_entity.id
_entity.type
_entity.pdbx_description
1 polymer ?
#
loop_
_entity_poly.entity_id
_entity_poly.type
_entity_poly.pdbx_seq_one_letter_code
_entity_poly.pdbx_strand_id
1 'polypeptide(L)'
;MKLRLHTMFRFSTFFRSHGFRYSTISANRKPHLLVDYLMNSLRFSKQDAISVSTKAKRLSTNVSLLRNFGLVNERITMFVLSNPEKVMVNPELLETRLNYVEDKLGISRESPSFIHALSVVLWLTDSEMEQKMQIFRSFGWSDSDIALLFRHQPYCLNKSEANIRDKLKFYMKDLGYTPSYLISCASFFTFSLDKRVIPRNMMLKILKEKKLVNDKPSLITIASYTESKFLEFLRGFEDEIPSFREIYLDSVKRVS
;
A
#
# COMPACT_ATOMS: atom_id res chain seq x y z
N MET A 1 -23.54 7.90 -4.54
CA MET A 1 -22.48 8.93 -4.56
C MET A 1 -21.12 8.22 -4.41
N LYS A 2 -20.44 7.94 -5.53
CA LYS A 2 -19.17 7.18 -5.56
C LYS A 2 -18.02 8.13 -5.17
N LEU A 3 -17.43 7.97 -3.99
CA LEU A 3 -16.20 8.68 -3.62
C LEU A 3 -15.00 7.95 -4.22
N ARG A 4 -14.39 8.58 -5.23
CA ARG A 4 -13.07 8.25 -5.78
C ARG A 4 -12.01 8.51 -4.71
N LEU A 5 -11.40 7.46 -4.18
CA LEU A 5 -10.16 7.56 -3.38
C LEU A 5 -8.98 7.79 -4.33
N HIS A 6 -8.64 9.05 -4.55
CA HIS A 6 -7.36 9.44 -5.15
C HIS A 6 -6.25 9.39 -4.10
N THR A 7 -5.34 8.43 -4.28
CA THR A 7 -3.89 8.54 -4.09
C THR A 7 -3.35 9.54 -3.05
N MET A 8 -2.80 9.02 -1.95
CA MET A 8 -1.52 9.50 -1.39
C MET A 8 -0.79 8.34 -0.67
N PHE A 9 0.10 7.66 -1.39
CA PHE A 9 1.25 7.00 -0.78
C PHE A 9 2.45 7.91 -0.97
N ARG A 10 2.72 8.77 0.02
CA ARG A 10 4.02 9.41 0.19
C ARG A 10 4.74 8.64 1.29
N PHE A 11 5.76 7.88 0.92
CA PHE A 11 6.80 7.49 1.87
C PHE A 11 7.58 8.77 2.22
N SER A 12 7.52 9.20 3.48
CA SER A 12 8.46 10.18 4.03
C SER A 12 9.14 9.58 5.25
N THR A 13 10.40 9.23 5.08
CA THR A 13 11.38 9.02 6.15
C THR A 13 11.73 10.36 6.78
N PHE A 14 11.22 10.67 7.97
CA PHE A 14 11.90 11.51 8.96
C PHE A 14 11.20 11.42 10.32
N PHE A 15 11.81 10.76 11.30
CA PHE A 15 11.49 10.97 12.71
C PHE A 15 12.81 11.23 13.45
N ARG A 16 13.06 12.49 13.80
CA ARG A 16 13.96 12.84 14.91
C ARG A 16 13.12 12.86 16.18
N SER A 17 13.47 11.99 17.12
CA SER A 17 12.90 11.93 18.46
C SER A 17 13.20 13.23 19.23
N HIS A 18 12.16 13.97 19.61
CA HIS A 18 12.22 14.84 20.78
C HIS A 18 11.28 14.25 21.83
N GLY A 19 11.86 13.85 22.96
CA GLY A 19 11.16 13.21 24.05
C GLY A 19 10.18 14.18 24.70
N PHE A 20 8.89 14.00 24.43
CA PHE A 20 7.84 14.49 25.31
C PHE A 20 7.48 13.38 26.28
N ARG A 21 7.81 13.60 27.56
CA ARG A 21 7.29 12.79 28.66
C ARG A 21 5.79 13.05 28.77
N TYR A 22 4.97 12.13 28.27
CA TYR A 22 3.56 12.09 28.61
C TYR A 22 3.41 11.45 29.98
N SER A 23 2.93 12.23 30.95
CA SER A 23 2.41 11.71 32.21
C SER A 23 1.28 10.74 31.92
N THR A 24 1.42 9.49 32.35
CA THR A 24 0.39 8.45 32.23
C THR A 24 -0.82 8.82 33.09
N ILE A 25 -1.83 9.42 32.46
CA ILE A 25 -3.16 9.54 33.07
C ILE A 25 -3.86 8.19 32.87
N SER A 26 -4.01 7.46 33.96
CA SER A 26 -4.76 6.21 34.10
C SER A 26 -6.05 6.21 33.26
N ALA A 27 -6.07 5.35 32.25
CA ALA A 27 -7.22 5.11 31.38
C ALA A 27 -8.22 4.18 32.08
N ASN A 28 -9.02 4.74 32.99
CA ASN A 28 -10.22 4.06 33.48
C ASN A 28 -11.31 5.06 33.89
N ARG A 29 -11.65 6.02 33.02
CA ARG A 29 -12.78 6.93 33.26
C ARG A 29 -14.07 6.32 32.71
N LYS A 30 -15.06 6.15 33.59
CA LYS A 30 -16.39 5.62 33.28
C LYS A 30 -17.03 6.40 32.11
N PRO A 31 -17.76 5.76 31.18
CA PRO A 31 -18.34 6.38 29.97
C PRO A 31 -19.15 7.65 30.23
N HIS A 32 -19.75 7.76 31.43
CA HIS A 32 -20.53 8.90 31.87
C HIS A 32 -19.72 10.21 31.91
N LEU A 33 -18.43 10.17 32.32
CA LEU A 33 -17.61 11.38 32.45
C LEU A 33 -17.30 12.07 31.11
N LEU A 34 -17.11 11.29 30.03
CA LEU A 34 -16.85 11.86 28.72
C LEU A 34 -18.14 12.43 28.10
N VAL A 35 -19.27 11.73 28.26
CA VAL A 35 -20.57 12.23 27.78
C VAL A 35 -20.93 13.55 28.48
N ASP A 36 -20.78 13.60 29.80
CA ASP A 36 -21.08 14.79 30.59
C ASP A 36 -20.17 15.97 30.21
N TYR A 37 -18.87 15.73 29.97
CA TYR A 37 -17.94 16.76 29.48
C TYR A 37 -18.35 17.29 28.11
N LEU A 38 -18.68 16.40 27.16
CA LEU A 38 -19.10 16.80 25.81
C LEU A 38 -20.38 17.64 25.83
N MET A 39 -21.34 17.28 26.68
CA MET A 39 -22.60 18.03 26.82
C MET A 39 -22.40 19.38 27.53
N ASN A 40 -21.73 19.38 28.67
CA ASN A 40 -21.66 20.56 29.54
C ASN A 40 -20.62 21.59 29.07
N SER A 41 -19.48 21.12 28.56
CA SER A 41 -18.36 21.99 28.14
C SER A 41 -18.38 22.28 26.64
N LEU A 42 -18.71 21.31 25.79
CA LEU A 42 -18.68 21.48 24.34
C LEU A 42 -20.07 21.66 23.69
N ARG A 43 -21.15 21.65 24.49
CA ARG A 43 -22.53 21.87 24.03
C ARG A 43 -23.02 20.84 23.00
N PHE A 44 -22.49 19.62 23.04
CA PHE A 44 -22.97 18.54 22.19
C PHE A 44 -24.39 18.14 22.61
N SER A 45 -25.20 17.70 21.64
CA SER A 45 -26.43 16.99 21.97
C SER A 45 -26.10 15.70 22.72
N LYS A 46 -27.04 15.19 23.53
CA LYS A 46 -26.87 13.90 24.21
C LYS A 46 -26.54 12.77 23.22
N GLN A 47 -27.17 12.79 22.04
CA GLN A 47 -26.97 11.78 21.01
C GLN A 47 -25.55 11.84 20.41
N ASP A 48 -25.06 13.04 20.10
CA ASP A 48 -23.71 13.24 19.57
C ASP A 48 -22.64 12.89 20.61
N ALA A 49 -22.87 13.26 21.87
CA ALA A 49 -21.97 12.92 22.97
C ALA A 49 -21.84 11.39 23.17
N ILE A 50 -22.95 10.66 23.09
CA ILE A 50 -22.95 9.18 23.13
C ILE A 50 -22.21 8.60 21.93
N SER A 51 -22.42 9.16 20.74
CA SER A 51 -21.73 8.72 19.51
C SER A 51 -20.21 8.85 19.63
N VAL A 52 -19.71 10.00 20.10
CA VAL A 52 -18.27 10.22 20.32
C VAL A 52 -17.73 9.31 21.41
N SER A 53 -18.43 9.18 22.54
CA SER A 53 -18.02 8.28 23.63
C SER A 53 -17.91 6.83 23.17
N THR A 54 -18.85 6.38 22.32
CA THR A 54 -18.83 5.04 21.72
C THR A 54 -17.63 4.85 20.80
N LYS A 55 -17.28 5.86 19.99
CA LYS A 55 -16.06 5.84 19.17
C LYS A 55 -14.80 5.74 20.05
N ALA A 56 -14.70 6.54 21.10
CA ALA A 56 -13.55 6.49 22.03
C ALA A 56 -13.43 5.11 22.70
N LYS A 57 -14.55 4.50 23.12
CA LYS A 57 -14.58 3.14 23.63
C LYS A 57 -14.09 2.13 22.59
N ARG A 58 -14.55 2.23 21.34
CA ARG A 58 -14.12 1.34 20.25
C ARG A 58 -12.62 1.43 19.98
N LEU A 59 -12.04 2.63 19.97
CA LEU A 59 -10.60 2.81 19.86
C LEU A 59 -9.86 2.07 20.98
N SER A 60 -10.30 2.26 22.23
CA SER A 60 -9.70 1.58 23.39
C SER A 60 -9.81 0.04 23.30
N THR A 61 -10.96 -0.47 22.85
CA THR A 61 -11.16 -1.90 22.63
C THR A 61 -10.22 -2.44 21.55
N ASN A 62 -10.16 -1.78 20.39
CA ASN A 62 -9.33 -2.25 19.27
C ASN A 62 -7.83 -2.14 19.58
N VAL A 63 -7.39 -1.10 20.30
CA VAL A 63 -6.01 -1.01 20.80
C VAL A 63 -5.69 -2.16 21.76
N SER A 64 -6.63 -2.54 22.62
CA SER A 64 -6.45 -3.67 23.53
C SER A 64 -6.39 -5.00 22.77
N LEU A 65 -7.23 -5.19 21.74
CA LEU A 65 -7.17 -6.35 20.86
C LEU A 65 -5.81 -6.46 20.15
N LEU A 66 -5.32 -5.37 19.56
CA LEU A 66 -4.01 -5.35 18.90
C LEU A 66 -2.88 -5.72 19.87
N ARG A 67 -2.95 -5.26 21.13
CA ARG A 67 -1.98 -5.60 22.18
C ARG A 67 -2.10 -7.06 22.62
N ASN A 68 -3.31 -7.58 22.80
CA ASN A 68 -3.54 -8.98 23.17
C ASN A 68 -3.14 -9.94 22.04
N PHE A 69 -3.27 -9.50 20.79
CA PHE A 69 -2.68 -10.17 19.63
C PHE A 69 -1.15 -10.08 19.61
N GLY A 70 -0.49 -9.38 20.54
CA GLY A 70 0.97 -9.37 20.67
C GLY A 70 1.69 -8.33 19.80
N LEU A 71 0.99 -7.34 19.23
CA LEU A 71 1.66 -6.21 18.61
C LEU A 71 2.28 -5.30 19.68
N VAL A 72 3.55 -4.94 19.48
CA VAL A 72 4.24 -3.96 20.34
C VAL A 72 3.64 -2.56 20.18
N ASN A 73 3.70 -1.75 21.25
CA ASN A 73 3.04 -0.44 21.29
C ASN A 73 3.48 0.48 20.14
N GLU A 74 4.75 0.45 19.74
CA GLU A 74 5.28 1.26 18.63
C GLU A 74 4.53 0.94 17.32
N ARG A 75 4.24 -0.34 17.05
CA ARG A 75 3.48 -0.77 15.86
C ARG A 75 2.02 -0.37 15.94
N ILE A 76 1.42 -0.49 17.13
CA ILE A 76 0.05 -0.05 17.35
C ILE A 76 -0.05 1.46 17.10
N THR A 77 0.87 2.26 17.64
CA THR A 77 0.93 3.70 17.41
C THR A 77 1.09 4.01 15.92
N MET A 78 2.02 3.36 15.22
CA MET A 78 2.18 3.54 13.77
C MET A 78 0.90 3.19 12.99
N PHE A 79 0.22 2.10 13.36
CA PHE A 79 -1.02 1.68 12.71
C PHE A 79 -2.16 2.69 12.94
N VAL A 80 -2.36 3.14 14.18
CA VAL A 80 -3.38 4.13 14.56
C VAL A 80 -3.16 5.47 13.84
N LEU A 81 -1.92 5.97 13.83
CA LEU A 81 -1.59 7.25 13.19
C LEU A 81 -1.73 7.18 11.67
N SER A 82 -1.33 6.06 11.05
CA SER A 82 -1.37 5.92 9.59
C SER A 82 -2.76 5.52 9.08
N ASN A 83 -3.63 4.97 9.95
CA ASN A 83 -4.93 4.41 9.57
C ASN A 83 -6.02 4.68 10.63
N PRO A 84 -6.33 5.95 10.93
CA PRO A 84 -7.25 6.31 12.01
C PRO A 84 -8.68 5.81 11.80
N GLU A 85 -9.11 5.60 10.56
CA GLU A 85 -10.42 5.00 10.25
C GLU A 85 -10.40 3.47 10.46
N LYS A 86 -9.33 2.78 10.05
CA LYS A 86 -9.24 1.31 10.16
C LYS A 86 -9.19 0.80 11.58
N VAL A 87 -8.56 1.56 12.47
CA VAL A 87 -8.55 1.16 13.89
C VAL A 87 -9.93 1.29 14.54
N MET A 88 -10.92 1.84 13.83
CA MET A 88 -12.29 2.05 14.31
C MET A 88 -13.29 1.03 13.74
N VAL A 89 -12.82 -0.01 13.02
CA VAL A 89 -13.68 -1.10 12.53
C VAL A 89 -14.34 -1.88 13.67
N ASN A 90 -15.32 -2.71 13.33
CA ASN A 90 -15.88 -3.67 14.27
C ASN A 90 -14.75 -4.54 14.90
N PRO A 91 -14.70 -4.70 16.25
CA PRO A 91 -13.69 -5.51 16.92
C PRO A 91 -13.55 -6.96 16.41
N GLU A 92 -14.67 -7.62 16.10
CA GLU A 92 -14.70 -8.99 15.57
C GLU A 92 -14.07 -9.06 14.16
N LEU A 93 -14.34 -8.04 13.34
CA LEU A 93 -13.70 -7.92 12.02
C LEU A 93 -12.19 -7.70 12.17
N LEU A 94 -11.77 -6.85 13.13
CA LEU A 94 -10.36 -6.62 13.38
C LEU A 94 -9.65 -7.91 13.77
N GLU A 95 -10.19 -8.67 14.72
CA GLU A 95 -9.65 -9.95 15.15
C GLU A 95 -9.57 -10.97 14.00
N THR A 96 -10.65 -11.09 13.22
CA THR A 96 -10.68 -11.95 12.03
C THR A 96 -9.57 -11.58 11.04
N ARG A 97 -9.33 -10.28 10.83
CA ARG A 97 -8.32 -9.78 9.89
C ARG A 97 -6.89 -9.92 10.42
N LEU A 98 -6.69 -9.85 11.74
CA LEU A 98 -5.40 -10.14 12.36
C LEU A 98 -4.99 -11.59 12.12
N ASN A 99 -5.89 -12.53 12.41
CA ASN A 99 -5.65 -13.97 12.18
C ASN A 99 -5.46 -14.27 10.69
N TYR A 100 -6.24 -13.63 9.81
CA TYR A 100 -6.07 -13.80 8.37
C TYR A 100 -4.67 -13.41 7.88
N VAL A 101 -4.13 -12.28 8.33
CA VAL A 101 -2.79 -11.83 7.92
C VAL A 101 -1.70 -12.80 8.40
N GLU A 102 -1.83 -13.34 9.61
CA GLU A 102 -0.83 -14.25 10.15
C GLU A 102 -0.96 -15.67 9.59
N ASP A 103 -2.16 -16.25 9.69
CA ASP A 103 -2.38 -17.68 9.40
C ASP A 103 -2.54 -17.94 7.90
N LYS A 104 -3.21 -17.05 7.17
CA LYS A 104 -3.50 -17.26 5.74
C LYS A 104 -2.46 -16.63 4.84
N LEU A 105 -1.96 -15.44 5.19
CA LEU A 105 -0.92 -14.78 4.40
C LEU A 105 0.51 -15.13 4.86
N GLY A 106 0.67 -15.78 6.00
CA GLY A 106 1.98 -16.19 6.53
C GLY A 106 2.87 -15.01 6.89
N ILE A 107 2.29 -13.85 7.22
CA ILE A 107 3.03 -12.66 7.62
C ILE A 107 3.06 -12.62 9.14
N SER A 108 4.22 -12.88 9.76
CA SER A 108 4.31 -12.84 11.22
C SER A 108 4.06 -11.43 11.75
N ARG A 109 3.47 -11.33 12.94
CA ARG A 109 3.18 -10.06 13.63
C ARG A 109 4.43 -9.20 13.92
N GLU A 110 5.61 -9.82 13.95
CA GLU A 110 6.93 -9.18 14.06
C GLU A 110 7.42 -8.60 12.72
N SER A 111 6.84 -8.99 11.58
CA SER A 111 7.22 -8.47 10.27
C SER A 111 6.82 -7.00 10.12
N PRO A 112 7.71 -6.08 9.68
CA PRO A 112 7.32 -4.70 9.37
C PRO A 112 6.14 -4.59 8.38
N SER A 113 5.97 -5.60 7.51
CA SER A 113 4.88 -5.68 6.53
C SER A 113 3.51 -5.94 7.17
N PHE A 114 3.45 -6.43 8.41
CA PHE A 114 2.21 -6.86 9.06
C PHE A 114 1.15 -5.75 9.12
N ILE A 115 1.52 -4.57 9.62
CA ILE A 115 0.57 -3.45 9.74
C ILE A 115 0.13 -2.94 8.37
N HIS A 116 0.96 -3.08 7.34
CA HIS A 116 0.62 -2.72 5.96
C HIS A 116 -0.35 -3.73 5.36
N ALA A 117 -0.14 -5.03 5.58
CA ALA A 117 -1.06 -6.08 5.19
C ALA A 117 -2.41 -5.96 5.90
N LEU A 118 -2.40 -5.79 7.23
CA LEU A 118 -3.61 -5.52 8.03
C LEU A 118 -4.39 -4.32 7.46
N SER A 119 -3.67 -3.25 7.14
CA SER A 119 -4.24 -2.04 6.55
C SER A 119 -4.90 -2.27 5.19
N VAL A 120 -4.46 -3.26 4.42
CA VAL A 120 -5.02 -3.61 3.11
C VAL A 120 -6.24 -4.51 3.29
N VAL A 121 -6.12 -5.57 4.08
CA VAL A 121 -7.20 -6.55 4.24
C VAL A 121 -8.41 -5.97 4.98
N LEU A 122 -8.23 -4.94 5.81
CA LEU A 122 -9.33 -4.22 6.47
C LEU A 122 -10.19 -3.41 5.49
N TRP A 123 -9.67 -3.06 4.31
CA TRP A 123 -10.42 -2.35 3.27
C TRP A 123 -11.19 -3.25 2.34
N LEU A 124 -10.92 -4.56 2.37
CA LEU A 124 -11.44 -5.50 1.40
C LEU A 124 -12.37 -6.49 2.09
N THR A 125 -13.48 -6.78 1.44
CA THR A 125 -14.30 -7.95 1.75
C THR A 125 -13.56 -9.22 1.36
N ASP A 126 -13.97 -10.36 1.92
CA ASP A 126 -13.40 -11.66 1.56
C ASP A 126 -13.59 -11.97 0.08
N SER A 127 -14.75 -11.61 -0.47
CA SER A 127 -15.05 -11.78 -1.89
C SER A 127 -14.13 -10.93 -2.78
N GLU A 128 -13.87 -9.67 -2.44
CA GLU A 128 -12.96 -8.82 -3.21
C GLU A 128 -11.51 -9.34 -3.15
N MET A 129 -11.06 -9.83 -2.00
CA MET A 129 -9.73 -10.44 -1.88
C MET A 129 -9.63 -11.68 -2.77
N GLU A 130 -10.61 -12.58 -2.68
CA GLU A 130 -10.62 -13.82 -3.44
C GLU A 130 -10.71 -13.57 -4.95
N GLN A 131 -11.55 -12.62 -5.41
CA GLN A 131 -11.63 -12.23 -6.82
C GLN A 131 -10.28 -11.74 -7.35
N LYS A 132 -9.55 -10.94 -6.56
CA LYS A 132 -8.21 -10.47 -6.94
C LYS A 132 -7.20 -11.61 -6.96
N MET A 133 -7.23 -12.52 -5.99
CA MET A 133 -6.36 -13.70 -5.98
C MET A 133 -6.65 -14.62 -7.17
N GLN A 134 -7.92 -14.79 -7.55
CA GLN A 134 -8.32 -15.57 -8.71
C GLN A 134 -7.77 -15.00 -10.01
N ILE A 135 -7.61 -13.67 -10.12
CA ILE A 135 -6.91 -13.06 -11.25
C ILE A 135 -5.46 -13.54 -11.28
N PHE A 136 -4.70 -13.48 -10.18
CA PHE A 136 -3.34 -14.02 -10.16
C PHE A 136 -3.28 -15.50 -10.56
N ARG A 137 -4.18 -16.34 -10.01
CA ARG A 137 -4.27 -17.77 -10.36
C ARG A 137 -4.55 -17.99 -11.85
N SER A 138 -5.39 -17.16 -12.47
CA SER A 138 -5.66 -17.24 -13.92
C SER A 138 -4.43 -16.92 -14.79
N PHE A 139 -3.39 -16.29 -14.21
CA PHE A 139 -2.10 -16.06 -14.85
C PHE A 139 -1.03 -17.08 -14.42
N GLY A 140 -1.42 -18.18 -13.76
CA GLY A 140 -0.52 -19.27 -13.38
C GLY A 140 0.23 -19.07 -12.06
N TRP A 141 -0.23 -18.16 -11.20
CA TRP A 141 0.33 -18.01 -9.85
C TRP A 141 -0.26 -19.06 -8.91
N SER A 142 0.59 -19.69 -8.09
CA SER A 142 0.15 -20.54 -6.99
C SER A 142 -0.29 -19.72 -5.78
N ASP A 143 -1.03 -20.31 -4.84
CA ASP A 143 -1.39 -19.64 -3.58
C ASP A 143 -0.13 -19.24 -2.77
N SER A 144 0.94 -20.04 -2.82
CA SER A 144 2.21 -19.68 -2.19
C SER A 144 2.90 -18.50 -2.86
N ASP A 145 2.84 -18.40 -4.20
CA ASP A 145 3.38 -17.25 -4.93
C ASP A 145 2.62 -15.96 -4.58
N ILE A 146 1.29 -16.07 -4.48
CA ILE A 146 0.41 -14.96 -4.10
C ILE A 146 0.72 -14.50 -2.68
N ALA A 147 0.82 -15.43 -1.73
CA ALA A 147 1.18 -15.12 -0.35
C ALA A 147 2.56 -14.46 -0.26
N LEU A 148 3.54 -14.95 -1.02
CA LEU A 148 4.89 -14.38 -1.03
C LEU A 148 4.91 -12.96 -1.64
N LEU A 149 4.17 -12.72 -2.73
CA LEU A 149 3.99 -11.38 -3.28
C LEU A 149 3.38 -10.44 -2.24
N PHE A 150 2.33 -10.87 -1.52
CA PHE A 150 1.68 -10.03 -0.53
C PHE A 150 2.58 -9.73 0.66
N ARG A 151 3.42 -10.69 1.07
CA ARG A 151 4.43 -10.46 2.10
C ARG A 151 5.40 -9.36 1.69
N HIS A 152 5.84 -9.33 0.43
CA HIS A 152 6.78 -8.32 -0.09
C HIS A 152 6.11 -6.99 -0.44
N GLN A 153 4.86 -7.03 -0.89
CA GLN A 153 4.13 -5.84 -1.34
C GLN A 153 2.63 -5.98 -1.06
N PRO A 154 2.16 -5.74 0.19
CA PRO A 154 0.76 -5.89 0.53
C PRO A 154 -0.17 -5.01 -0.31
N TYR A 155 0.33 -3.85 -0.74
CA TYR A 155 -0.44 -2.87 -1.50
C TYR A 155 -0.75 -3.27 -2.93
N CYS A 156 -0.30 -4.42 -3.42
CA CYS A 156 -0.73 -4.92 -4.73
C CYS A 156 -2.24 -5.22 -4.78
N LEU A 157 -2.87 -5.60 -3.64
CA LEU A 157 -4.31 -5.81 -3.55
C LEU A 157 -5.15 -4.53 -3.46
N ASN A 158 -4.54 -3.38 -3.17
CA ASN A 158 -5.24 -2.09 -3.23
C ASN A 158 -5.57 -1.66 -4.67
N LYS A 159 -4.98 -2.31 -5.67
CA LYS A 159 -5.23 -2.00 -7.08
C LYS A 159 -6.58 -2.59 -7.52
N SER A 160 -7.25 -1.93 -8.46
CA SER A 160 -8.48 -2.49 -9.05
C SER A 160 -8.16 -3.79 -9.78
N GLU A 161 -9.15 -4.67 -9.89
CA GLU A 161 -9.03 -5.91 -10.68
C GLU A 161 -8.55 -5.67 -12.11
N ALA A 162 -9.09 -4.63 -12.76
CA ALA A 162 -8.65 -4.21 -14.09
C ALA A 162 -7.16 -3.87 -14.10
N ASN A 163 -6.69 -3.07 -13.13
CA ASN A 163 -5.27 -2.71 -13.05
C ASN A 163 -4.36 -3.91 -12.81
N ILE A 164 -4.78 -4.87 -11.96
CA ILE A 164 -4.04 -6.12 -11.72
C ILE A 164 -3.96 -6.91 -13.03
N ARG A 165 -5.08 -7.08 -13.74
CA ARG A 165 -5.15 -7.81 -15.00
C ARG A 165 -4.27 -7.18 -16.08
N ASP A 166 -4.31 -5.86 -16.23
CA ASP A 166 -3.50 -5.15 -17.22
C ASP A 166 -2.00 -5.27 -16.92
N LYS A 167 -1.62 -5.18 -15.64
CA LYS A 167 -0.24 -5.41 -15.20
C LYS A 167 0.23 -6.83 -15.52
N LEU A 168 -0.55 -7.84 -15.13
CA LEU A 168 -0.18 -9.23 -15.36
C LEU A 168 -0.13 -9.55 -16.86
N LYS A 169 -1.05 -9.03 -17.67
CA LYS A 169 -0.99 -9.14 -19.13
C LYS A 169 0.31 -8.56 -19.68
N PHE A 170 0.62 -7.31 -19.34
CA PHE A 170 1.84 -6.68 -19.81
C PHE A 170 3.11 -7.43 -19.35
N TYR A 171 3.23 -7.74 -18.07
CA TYR A 171 4.43 -8.37 -17.55
C TYR A 171 4.60 -9.82 -18.03
N MET A 172 3.54 -10.62 -18.02
CA MET A 172 3.66 -12.06 -18.24
C MET A 172 3.41 -12.45 -19.70
N LYS A 173 2.48 -11.78 -20.38
CA LYS A 173 2.17 -12.07 -21.80
C LYS A 173 3.07 -11.28 -22.74
N ASP A 174 3.25 -9.98 -22.51
CA ASP A 174 4.02 -9.14 -23.44
C ASP A 174 5.54 -9.19 -23.17
N LEU A 175 5.96 -9.29 -21.90
CA LEU A 175 7.37 -9.36 -21.51
C LEU A 175 7.86 -10.76 -21.13
N GLY A 176 6.96 -11.75 -21.03
CA GLY A 176 7.33 -13.13 -20.71
C GLY A 176 7.83 -13.36 -19.28
N TYR A 177 7.56 -12.44 -18.34
CA TYR A 177 8.02 -12.59 -16.96
C TYR A 177 7.27 -13.71 -16.22
N THR A 178 8.02 -14.45 -15.41
CA THR A 178 7.48 -15.52 -14.55
C THR A 178 6.99 -14.95 -13.22
N PRO A 179 6.09 -15.65 -12.49
CA PRO A 179 5.70 -15.28 -11.13
C PRO A 179 6.91 -15.05 -10.22
N SER A 180 7.87 -15.99 -10.21
CA SER A 180 9.10 -15.90 -9.40
C SER A 180 9.90 -14.60 -9.67
N TYR A 181 10.08 -14.23 -10.93
CA TYR A 181 10.75 -12.97 -11.27
C TYR A 181 9.95 -11.75 -10.79
N LEU A 182 8.63 -11.75 -10.98
CA LEU A 182 7.77 -10.65 -10.53
C LEU A 182 7.72 -10.49 -9.01
N ILE A 183 7.80 -11.59 -8.27
CA ILE A 183 7.93 -11.58 -6.81
C ILE A 183 9.24 -10.91 -6.39
N SER A 184 10.36 -11.25 -7.04
CA SER A 184 11.67 -10.60 -6.78
C SER A 184 11.66 -9.10 -7.11
N CYS A 185 10.73 -8.68 -7.98
CA CYS A 185 10.54 -7.30 -8.46
C CYS A 185 9.20 -6.72 -8.01
N ALA A 186 8.73 -7.03 -6.79
CA ALA A 186 7.37 -6.72 -6.33
C ALA A 186 6.97 -5.22 -6.41
N SER A 187 7.94 -4.31 -6.49
CA SER A 187 7.68 -2.87 -6.70
C SER A 187 7.04 -2.55 -8.06
N PHE A 188 7.10 -3.45 -9.05
CA PHE A 188 6.32 -3.32 -10.28
C PHE A 188 4.83 -3.12 -10.01
N PHE A 189 4.27 -3.74 -8.97
CA PHE A 189 2.85 -3.63 -8.64
C PHE A 189 2.47 -2.27 -8.02
N THR A 190 3.44 -1.45 -7.59
CA THR A 190 3.17 -0.11 -7.04
C THR A 190 3.25 0.98 -8.10
N PHE A 191 4.11 0.84 -9.10
CA PHE A 191 4.27 1.81 -10.18
C PHE A 191 3.03 1.91 -11.08
N SER A 192 2.78 3.09 -11.66
CA SER A 192 1.78 3.24 -12.73
C SER A 192 2.26 2.47 -13.96
N LEU A 193 1.40 1.61 -14.50
CA LEU A 193 1.73 0.83 -15.69
C LEU A 193 1.85 1.75 -16.91
N ASP A 194 0.86 2.62 -17.05
CA ASP A 194 0.54 3.47 -18.18
C ASP A 194 1.42 4.73 -18.24
N LYS A 195 1.70 5.38 -17.11
CA LYS A 195 2.46 6.63 -17.03
C LYS A 195 3.94 6.45 -16.71
N ARG A 196 4.36 5.23 -16.35
CA ARG A 196 5.75 4.98 -15.95
C ARG A 196 6.32 3.73 -16.60
N VAL A 197 5.74 2.56 -16.37
CA VAL A 197 6.39 1.31 -16.78
C VAL A 197 6.42 1.17 -18.31
N ILE A 198 5.30 1.37 -18.99
CA ILE A 198 5.20 1.25 -20.45
C ILE A 198 6.08 2.31 -21.16
N PRO A 199 5.97 3.63 -20.85
CA PRO A 199 6.85 4.65 -21.41
C PRO A 199 8.35 4.34 -21.25
N ARG A 200 8.77 3.91 -20.06
CA ARG A 200 10.18 3.60 -19.80
C ARG A 200 10.64 2.31 -20.46
N ASN A 201 9.76 1.31 -20.59
CA ASN A 201 10.04 0.11 -21.36
C ASN A 201 10.23 0.42 -22.85
N MET A 202 9.44 1.34 -23.41
CA MET A 202 9.63 1.80 -24.79
C MET A 202 11.02 2.42 -24.99
N MET A 203 11.46 3.28 -24.06
CA MET A 203 12.80 3.87 -24.14
C MET A 203 13.89 2.80 -24.03
N LEU A 204 13.72 1.83 -23.13
CA LEU A 204 14.66 0.72 -22.98
C LEU A 204 14.76 -0.14 -24.26
N LYS A 205 13.64 -0.38 -24.94
CA LYS A 205 13.62 -1.10 -26.22
C LYS A 205 14.42 -0.36 -27.29
N ILE A 206 14.21 0.96 -27.45
CA ILE A 206 14.95 1.78 -28.41
C ILE A 206 16.47 1.72 -28.13
N LEU A 207 16.87 1.84 -26.86
CA LEU A 207 18.28 1.75 -26.47
C LEU A 207 18.89 0.38 -26.82
N LYS A 208 18.14 -0.71 -26.61
CA LYS A 208 18.59 -2.07 -26.95
C LYS A 208 18.68 -2.31 -28.45
N GLU A 209 17.69 -1.84 -29.22
CA GLU A 209 17.68 -1.94 -30.69
C GLU A 209 18.88 -1.20 -31.31
N LYS A 210 19.24 -0.04 -30.74
CA LYS A 210 20.43 0.72 -31.12
C LYS A 210 21.74 0.20 -30.53
N LYS A 211 21.70 -0.88 -29.73
CA LYS A 211 22.85 -1.48 -29.04
C LYS A 211 23.61 -0.50 -28.14
N LEU A 212 22.93 0.52 -27.61
CA LEU A 212 23.49 1.49 -26.67
C LEU A 212 23.50 0.94 -25.23
N VAL A 213 22.68 -0.07 -24.97
CA VAL A 213 22.66 -0.83 -23.72
C VAL A 213 22.52 -2.32 -24.02
N ASN A 214 23.14 -3.15 -23.17
CA ASN A 214 23.00 -4.60 -23.21
C ASN A 214 21.85 -5.04 -22.27
N ASP A 215 22.09 -6.03 -21.42
CA ASP A 215 21.10 -6.52 -20.44
C ASP A 215 20.86 -5.55 -19.27
N LYS A 216 21.79 -4.62 -19.04
CA LYS A 216 21.70 -3.60 -18.01
C LYS A 216 21.63 -2.19 -18.62
N PRO A 217 20.81 -1.28 -18.06
CA PRO A 217 19.92 -1.50 -16.91
C PRO A 217 18.69 -2.34 -17.26
N SER A 218 18.14 -3.05 -16.27
CA SER A 218 16.88 -3.78 -16.42
C SER A 218 15.67 -2.84 -16.39
N LEU A 219 14.50 -3.32 -16.83
CA LEU A 219 13.26 -2.55 -16.75
C LEU A 219 12.91 -2.15 -15.30
N ILE A 220 13.08 -3.04 -14.33
CA ILE A 220 12.78 -2.73 -12.93
C ILE A 220 13.69 -1.63 -12.38
N THR A 221 14.95 -1.61 -12.82
CA THR A 221 15.93 -0.57 -12.44
C THR A 221 15.47 0.80 -12.91
N ILE A 222 15.18 0.94 -14.21
CA ILE A 222 14.77 2.25 -14.75
C ILE A 222 13.36 2.64 -14.32
N ALA A 223 12.46 1.67 -14.05
CA ALA A 223 11.13 1.96 -13.50
C ALA A 223 11.21 2.50 -12.07
N SER A 224 12.25 2.15 -11.32
CA SER A 224 12.47 2.60 -9.95
C SER A 224 13.08 4.01 -9.85
N TYR A 225 13.60 4.56 -10.95
CA TYR A 225 14.14 5.92 -10.94
C TYR A 225 13.06 6.96 -10.65
N THR A 226 13.44 8.03 -9.94
CA THR A 226 12.63 9.25 -9.92
C THR A 226 12.53 9.82 -11.33
N GLU A 227 11.56 10.72 -11.56
CA GLU A 227 11.40 11.32 -12.88
C GLU A 227 12.66 12.07 -13.32
N SER A 228 13.21 12.90 -12.43
CA SER A 228 14.46 13.63 -12.67
C SER A 228 15.63 12.69 -12.99
N LYS A 229 15.83 11.63 -12.20
CA LYS A 229 16.90 10.65 -12.45
C LYS A 229 16.72 9.90 -13.78
N PHE A 230 15.48 9.61 -14.16
CA PHE A 230 15.21 8.95 -15.44
C PHE A 230 15.47 9.89 -16.63
N LEU A 231 15.08 11.17 -16.55
CA LEU A 231 15.40 12.15 -17.58
C LEU A 231 16.90 12.41 -17.73
N GLU A 232 17.64 12.42 -16.62
CA GLU A 232 19.10 12.49 -16.63
C GLU A 232 19.72 11.24 -17.27
N PHE A 233 19.20 10.05 -16.97
CA PHE A 233 19.61 8.83 -17.65
C PHE A 233 19.41 8.91 -19.18
N LEU A 234 18.26 9.44 -19.64
CA LEU A 234 18.00 9.61 -21.08
C LEU A 234 18.91 10.67 -21.71
N ARG A 235 19.28 11.73 -20.98
CA ARG A 235 20.21 12.77 -21.46
C ARG A 235 21.53 12.18 -21.93
N GLY A 236 22.02 11.14 -21.27
CA GLY A 236 23.28 10.47 -21.63
C GLY A 236 23.28 9.78 -22.99
N PHE A 237 22.16 9.74 -23.70
CA PHE A 237 22.04 9.14 -25.03
C PHE A 237 21.53 10.14 -26.09
N GLU A 238 21.50 11.44 -25.79
CA GLU A 238 20.98 12.44 -26.73
C GLU A 238 21.91 12.68 -27.94
N ASP A 239 23.20 12.37 -27.81
CA ASP A 239 24.16 12.44 -28.91
C ASP A 239 23.86 11.38 -29.97
N GLU A 240 23.45 10.18 -29.56
CA GLU A 240 23.09 9.06 -30.45
C GLU A 240 21.61 9.02 -30.83
N ILE A 241 20.75 9.62 -30.00
CA ILE A 241 19.30 9.71 -30.20
C ILE A 241 18.85 11.16 -29.95
N PRO A 242 18.86 12.00 -30.99
CA PRO A 242 18.37 13.36 -30.88
C PRO A 242 16.93 13.40 -30.33
N SER A 243 16.70 14.32 -29.39
CA SER A 243 15.39 14.55 -28.75
C SER A 243 14.82 13.35 -27.96
N PHE A 244 15.68 12.49 -27.40
CA PHE A 244 15.23 11.26 -26.74
C PHE A 244 14.34 11.52 -25.50
N ARG A 245 14.63 12.60 -24.75
CA ARG A 245 13.77 13.00 -23.62
C ARG A 245 12.39 13.44 -24.09
N GLU A 246 12.29 14.16 -25.19
CA GLU A 246 11.02 14.65 -25.75
C GLU A 246 10.16 13.47 -26.22
N ILE A 247 10.77 12.47 -26.87
CA ILE A 247 10.09 11.22 -27.26
C ILE A 247 9.46 10.55 -26.02
N TYR A 248 10.21 10.46 -24.92
CA TYR A 248 9.69 9.92 -23.67
C TYR A 248 8.53 10.77 -23.11
N LEU A 249 8.69 12.10 -23.03
CA LEU A 249 7.66 12.99 -22.48
C LEU A 249 6.35 12.90 -23.29
N ASP A 250 6.44 12.78 -24.61
CA ASP A 250 5.26 12.64 -25.45
C ASP A 250 4.59 11.27 -25.31
N SER A 251 5.36 10.21 -25.05
CA SER A 251 4.81 8.88 -24.75
C SER A 251 3.98 8.87 -23.45
N VAL A 252 4.33 9.72 -22.47
CA VAL A 252 3.57 9.86 -21.21
C VAL A 252 2.28 10.65 -21.43
N LYS A 253 2.31 11.72 -22.25
CA LYS A 253 1.13 12.58 -22.52
C LYS A 253 0.02 11.87 -23.30
N ARG A 254 0.36 10.94 -24.20
CA ARG A 254 -0.64 10.20 -25.00
C ARG A 254 -1.57 9.32 -24.15
N VAL A 255 -1.25 9.14 -22.88
CA VAL A 255 -1.92 8.21 -21.96
C VAL A 255 -2.66 8.95 -20.83
N SER A 256 -2.44 10.26 -20.68
CA SER A 256 -3.07 11.11 -19.65
C SER A 256 -4.40 11.69 -20.09
#